data_AF-A0A960BKQ0-F1
#
_entry.id   AF-A0A960BKQ0-F1
#
_cell.length_a   1.000
_cell.length_b   1.000
_cell.length_c   1.000
_cell.angle_alpha   90.00
_cell.angle_beta   90.00
_cell.angle_gamma   90.00
#
_symmetry.space_group_name_H-M   'P 1'
#
loop_
_entity.id
_entity.type
_entity.pdbx_description
1 polymer ?
#
loop_
_entity_poly.entity_id
_entity_poly.type
_entity_poly.pdbx_seq_one_letter_code
_entity_poly.pdbx_strand_id
1 'polypeptide(L)'
;MKTDEPEKVGLSTPDLAAEKLAAFEDLFPGVVADGVLDVGRLTELLNIEPSVAPDGRERFGLMWAGKSEAIRSLLTPSHATLVPDLESSVDFDAARNVFIEGDNLEVLKILQKAYNDRVKLIYIDPPYNTGNDFVYEDDFADGLRAYLEFTGQVDEDGQRLAARTETAGRRHSRWLSMIYPRLVLARNLLKHDGIIAVSIDDN
;
A
#
# COMPACT_ATOMS: atom_id res chain seq x y z
N MET A 1 -15.66 43.99 -3.91
CA MET A 1 -14.53 43.18 -3.43
C MET A 1 -15.14 41.89 -2.91
N LYS A 2 -15.15 40.82 -3.73
CA LYS A 2 -15.72 39.53 -3.30
C LYS A 2 -14.70 38.91 -2.34
N THR A 3 -15.11 38.69 -1.11
CA THR A 3 -14.39 37.93 -0.10
C THR A 3 -14.22 36.51 -0.65
N ASP A 4 -12.98 36.12 -0.91
CA ASP A 4 -12.62 34.77 -1.32
C ASP A 4 -12.62 33.91 -0.05
N GLU A 5 -13.76 33.29 0.26
CA GLU A 5 -13.82 32.30 1.33
C GLU A 5 -12.94 31.11 0.91
N PRO A 6 -11.96 30.68 1.74
CA PRO A 6 -11.10 29.56 1.37
C PRO A 6 -11.95 28.30 1.17
N GLU A 7 -11.74 27.65 0.03
CA GLU A 7 -12.43 26.42 -0.35
C GLU A 7 -12.23 25.38 0.75
N LYS A 8 -13.33 24.95 1.39
CA LYS A 8 -13.28 23.97 2.48
C LYS A 8 -12.92 22.59 1.90
N VAL A 9 -11.64 22.27 1.88
CA VAL A 9 -11.15 20.94 1.49
C VAL A 9 -11.49 19.94 2.61
N GLY A 10 -11.98 18.76 2.23
CA GLY A 10 -12.30 17.69 3.18
C GLY A 10 -11.09 17.28 4.03
N LEU A 11 -11.32 17.08 5.33
CA LEU A 11 -10.31 16.75 6.36
C LEU A 11 -9.73 15.33 6.24
N SER A 12 -10.09 14.58 5.21
CA SER A 12 -9.60 13.24 4.96
C SER A 12 -9.06 13.12 3.54
N THR A 13 -8.15 12.17 3.36
CA THR A 13 -7.80 11.67 2.03
C THR A 13 -9.04 11.00 1.41
N PRO A 14 -9.28 11.11 0.09
CA PRO A 14 -10.39 10.41 -0.55
C PRO A 14 -10.35 8.92 -0.24
N ASP A 15 -11.53 8.34 -0.09
CA ASP A 15 -11.68 6.89 0.04
C ASP A 15 -11.44 6.25 -1.33
N LEU A 16 -10.18 5.87 -1.55
CA LEU A 16 -9.75 5.23 -2.78
C LEU A 16 -10.49 3.92 -3.05
N ALA A 17 -11.00 3.23 -2.02
CA ALA A 17 -11.79 2.02 -2.21
C ALA A 17 -13.17 2.36 -2.78
N ALA A 18 -13.85 3.35 -2.20
CA ALA A 18 -15.13 3.82 -2.67
C ALA A 18 -15.04 4.43 -4.08
N GLU A 19 -14.02 5.23 -4.37
CA GLU A 19 -13.80 5.81 -5.69
C GLU A 19 -13.53 4.73 -6.76
N LYS A 20 -12.71 3.73 -6.43
CA LYS A 20 -12.45 2.60 -7.33
C LYS A 20 -13.69 1.74 -7.55
N LEU A 21 -14.49 1.51 -6.51
CA LEU A 21 -15.74 0.76 -6.63
C LEU A 21 -16.74 1.50 -7.51
N ALA A 22 -16.92 2.82 -7.31
CA ALA A 22 -17.79 3.63 -8.15
C ALA A 22 -17.33 3.64 -9.61
N ALA A 23 -16.03 3.84 -9.87
CA ALA A 23 -15.47 3.77 -11.21
C ALA A 23 -15.63 2.37 -11.84
N PHE A 24 -15.54 1.31 -11.03
CA PHE A 24 -15.74 -0.06 -11.49
C PHE A 24 -17.20 -0.34 -11.84
N GLU A 25 -18.16 0.13 -11.03
CA GLU A 25 -19.59 0.01 -11.30
C GLU A 25 -20.01 0.81 -12.56
N ASP A 26 -19.41 1.97 -12.79
CA ASP A 26 -19.60 2.76 -14.02
C ASP A 26 -19.09 2.02 -15.26
N LEU A 27 -17.94 1.33 -15.16
CA LEU A 27 -17.36 0.56 -16.26
C LEU A 27 -18.09 -0.77 -16.49
N PHE A 28 -18.60 -1.40 -15.43
CA PHE A 28 -19.20 -2.74 -15.44
C PHE A 28 -20.56 -2.77 -14.71
N PRO A 29 -21.58 -2.10 -15.26
CA PRO A 29 -22.88 -2.00 -14.61
C PRO A 29 -23.52 -3.38 -14.39
N GLY A 30 -23.91 -3.64 -13.13
CA GLY A 30 -24.54 -4.88 -12.71
C GLY A 30 -23.60 -6.07 -12.45
N VAL A 31 -22.28 -5.87 -12.52
CA VAL A 31 -21.30 -6.87 -12.07
C VAL A 31 -21.21 -6.92 -10.54
N VAL A 32 -21.45 -5.80 -9.86
CA VAL A 32 -21.62 -5.75 -8.42
C VAL A 32 -23.11 -5.68 -8.10
N ALA A 33 -23.60 -6.62 -7.31
CA ALA A 33 -24.98 -6.65 -6.82
C ALA A 33 -24.98 -6.82 -5.30
N ASP A 34 -25.69 -5.93 -4.59
CA ASP A 34 -25.78 -5.93 -3.12
C ASP A 34 -24.41 -6.01 -2.40
N GLY A 35 -23.38 -5.39 -2.97
CA GLY A 35 -22.01 -5.38 -2.43
C GLY A 35 -21.21 -6.66 -2.67
N VAL A 36 -21.74 -7.60 -3.48
CA VAL A 36 -21.06 -8.83 -3.87
C VAL A 36 -20.61 -8.74 -5.34
N LEU A 37 -19.35 -9.09 -5.59
CA LEU A 37 -18.79 -9.13 -6.94
C LEU A 37 -19.17 -10.44 -7.64
N ASP A 38 -19.90 -10.36 -8.75
CA ASP A 38 -20.18 -11.48 -9.63
C ASP A 38 -19.00 -11.69 -10.60
N VAL A 39 -18.08 -12.56 -10.21
CA VAL A 39 -16.90 -12.92 -11.01
C VAL A 39 -17.30 -13.56 -12.34
N GLY A 40 -18.39 -14.32 -12.37
CA GLY A 40 -18.87 -14.97 -13.60
C GLY A 40 -19.27 -13.94 -14.63
N ARG A 41 -20.14 -13.00 -14.25
CA ARG A 41 -20.58 -11.91 -15.11
C ARG A 41 -19.43 -11.00 -15.55
N LEU A 42 -18.47 -10.73 -14.67
CA LEU A 42 -17.27 -9.96 -15.03
C LEU A 42 -16.46 -10.64 -16.13
N THR A 43 -16.28 -11.96 -16.01
CA THR A 43 -15.49 -12.73 -16.97
C THR A 43 -16.17 -12.88 -18.32
N GLU A 44 -17.50 -13.01 -18.33
CA GLU A 44 -18.31 -12.98 -19.56
C GLU A 44 -18.20 -11.62 -20.26
N LEU A 45 -18.35 -10.51 -19.53
CA LEU A 45 -18.29 -9.16 -20.11
C LEU A 45 -16.91 -8.81 -20.67
N LEU A 46 -15.85 -9.20 -19.96
CA LEU A 46 -14.47 -8.96 -20.39
C LEU A 46 -14.00 -9.97 -21.44
N ASN A 47 -14.77 -11.03 -21.69
CA ASN A 47 -14.39 -12.16 -22.55
C ASN A 47 -13.01 -12.70 -22.20
N ILE A 48 -12.73 -12.80 -20.91
CA ILE A 48 -11.49 -13.36 -20.35
C ILE A 48 -11.85 -14.65 -19.64
N GLU A 49 -11.03 -15.68 -19.79
CA GLU A 49 -11.22 -16.87 -18.97
C GLU A 49 -10.95 -16.52 -17.51
N PRO A 50 -11.87 -16.86 -16.58
CA PRO A 50 -11.63 -16.62 -15.18
C PRO A 50 -10.38 -17.36 -14.77
N SER A 51 -9.54 -16.69 -13.99
CA SER A 51 -8.34 -17.25 -13.39
C SER A 51 -8.67 -18.26 -12.27
N VAL A 52 -9.72 -19.05 -12.40
CA VAL A 52 -9.91 -20.25 -11.59
C VAL A 52 -9.02 -21.30 -12.22
N ALA A 53 -7.92 -21.65 -11.58
CA ALA A 53 -7.11 -22.78 -12.04
C ALA A 53 -8.02 -24.02 -12.13
N PRO A 54 -8.20 -24.64 -13.31
CA PRO A 54 -9.03 -25.84 -13.46
C PRO A 54 -8.52 -27.03 -12.63
N ASP A 55 -7.28 -26.94 -12.12
CA ASP A 55 -6.46 -28.07 -11.71
C ASP A 55 -5.60 -27.79 -10.46
N GLY A 56 -5.90 -26.73 -9.69
CA GLY A 56 -5.28 -26.50 -8.37
C GLY A 56 -3.76 -26.27 -8.41
N ARG A 57 -3.16 -26.07 -9.59
CA ARG A 57 -1.76 -25.69 -9.72
C ARG A 57 -1.59 -24.23 -9.32
N GLU A 58 -0.84 -24.00 -8.25
CA GLU A 58 -0.48 -22.67 -7.76
C GLU A 58 0.10 -21.83 -8.91
N ARG A 59 -0.49 -20.65 -9.15
CA ARG A 59 0.08 -19.68 -10.10
C ARG A 59 1.40 -19.16 -9.54
N PHE A 60 2.39 -18.95 -10.40
CA PHE A 60 3.64 -18.30 -9.99
C PHE A 60 3.34 -16.91 -9.43
N GLY A 61 3.54 -16.73 -8.14
CA GLY A 61 3.28 -15.48 -7.44
C GLY A 61 3.93 -15.49 -6.07
N LEU A 62 4.50 -14.35 -5.69
CA LEU A 62 5.03 -14.20 -4.34
C LEU A 62 3.86 -14.03 -3.35
N MET A 63 3.72 -15.01 -2.47
CA MET A 63 2.75 -15.02 -1.37
C MET A 63 3.51 -14.91 -0.05
N TRP A 64 3.02 -14.06 0.85
CA TRP A 64 3.59 -13.88 2.18
C TRP A 64 2.47 -13.57 3.18
N ALA A 65 2.72 -13.86 4.46
CA ALA A 65 1.78 -13.53 5.53
C ALA A 65 1.71 -12.02 5.75
N GLY A 66 0.49 -11.46 5.81
CA GLY A 66 0.29 -10.00 5.94
C GLY A 66 0.06 -9.26 4.62
N LYS A 67 0.08 -9.95 3.47
CA LYS A 67 -0.15 -9.33 2.14
C LYS A 67 -1.51 -8.66 2.04
N SER A 68 -2.57 -9.31 2.53
CA SER A 68 -3.94 -8.79 2.50
C SER A 68 -4.06 -7.52 3.33
N GLU A 69 -3.43 -7.49 4.51
CA GLU A 69 -3.38 -6.36 5.42
C GLU A 69 -2.57 -5.21 4.81
N ALA A 70 -1.43 -5.49 4.18
CA ALA A 70 -0.63 -4.52 3.45
C ALA A 70 -1.39 -3.90 2.26
N ILE A 71 -2.30 -4.65 1.63
CA ILE A 71 -3.21 -4.10 0.61
C ILE A 71 -4.30 -3.24 1.27
N ARG A 72 -4.86 -3.68 2.41
CA ARG A 72 -5.88 -2.89 3.14
C ARG A 72 -5.34 -1.55 3.61
N SER A 73 -4.08 -1.46 4.04
CA SER A 73 -3.48 -0.20 4.51
C SER A 73 -3.39 0.88 3.43
N LEU A 74 -3.36 0.48 2.15
CA LEU A 74 -3.45 1.39 1.00
C LEU A 74 -4.84 2.01 0.84
N LEU A 75 -5.87 1.28 1.25
CA LEU A 75 -7.27 1.72 1.17
C LEU A 75 -7.65 2.58 2.38
N THR A 76 -6.93 2.45 3.50
CA THR A 76 -7.16 3.27 4.69
C THR A 76 -6.84 4.74 4.41
N PRO A 77 -7.83 5.65 4.48
CA PRO A 77 -7.60 7.08 4.30
C PRO A 77 -6.63 7.62 5.33
N SER A 78 -5.76 8.55 4.92
CA SER A 78 -4.96 9.34 5.87
C SER A 78 -5.75 10.55 6.35
N HIS A 79 -5.64 10.84 7.65
CA HIS A 79 -6.11 12.07 8.30
C HIS A 79 -4.97 13.05 8.62
N ALA A 80 -3.74 12.72 8.20
CA ALA A 80 -2.60 13.59 8.40
C ALA A 80 -2.67 14.82 7.47
N THR A 81 -2.05 15.92 7.91
CA THR A 81 -1.92 17.15 7.14
C THR A 81 -0.47 17.63 7.17
N LEU A 82 -0.06 18.38 6.15
CA LEU A 82 1.25 19.01 6.10
C LEU A 82 1.17 20.38 6.77
N VAL A 83 2.06 20.61 7.73
CA VAL A 83 2.23 21.91 8.39
C VAL A 83 3.54 22.51 7.91
N PRO A 84 3.54 23.74 7.36
CA PRO A 84 4.78 24.39 6.93
C PRO A 84 5.61 24.80 8.16
N ASP A 85 6.88 24.42 8.18
CA ASP A 85 7.86 24.93 9.15
C ASP A 85 8.59 26.13 8.53
N LEU A 86 8.10 27.33 8.82
CA LEU A 86 8.67 28.57 8.31
C LEU A 86 10.01 28.93 8.94
N GLU A 87 10.29 28.46 10.16
CA GLU A 87 11.53 28.79 10.88
C GLU A 87 12.72 28.04 10.30
N SER A 88 12.52 26.76 9.97
CA SER A 88 13.56 25.92 9.35
C SER A 88 13.64 26.07 7.83
N SER A 89 12.67 26.76 7.21
CA SER A 89 12.61 26.93 5.76
C SER A 89 13.54 28.03 5.26
N VAL A 90 14.24 27.75 4.16
CA VAL A 90 15.06 28.74 3.44
C VAL A 90 14.32 29.21 2.21
N ASP A 91 14.11 30.52 2.09
CA ASP A 91 13.42 31.17 0.96
C ASP A 91 12.06 30.51 0.61
N PHE A 92 11.20 30.33 1.62
CA PHE A 92 9.96 29.52 1.53
C PHE A 92 9.11 29.80 0.27
N ASP A 93 8.91 31.07 -0.09
CA ASP A 93 8.09 31.44 -1.25
C ASP A 93 8.74 31.14 -2.62
N ALA A 94 10.08 31.08 -2.67
CA ALA A 94 10.84 30.85 -3.90
C ALA A 94 11.42 29.42 -4.00
N ALA A 95 11.32 28.64 -2.92
CA ALA A 95 11.87 27.30 -2.84
C ALA A 95 11.23 26.37 -3.88
N ARG A 96 12.08 25.62 -4.58
CA ARG A 96 11.65 24.60 -5.55
C ARG A 96 11.78 23.18 -5.01
N ASN A 97 12.43 23.02 -3.87
CA ASN A 97 12.68 21.76 -3.20
C ASN A 97 11.88 21.75 -1.90
N VAL A 98 11.31 20.61 -1.56
CA VAL A 98 10.52 20.42 -0.35
C VAL A 98 11.13 19.27 0.43
N PHE A 99 11.30 19.48 1.73
CA PHE A 99 11.60 18.44 2.69
C PHE A 99 10.34 18.20 3.54
N ILE A 100 9.96 16.93 3.74
CA ILE A 100 8.79 16.55 4.52
C ILE A 100 9.23 15.55 5.57
N GLU A 101 8.94 15.84 6.83
CA GLU A 101 9.19 14.94 7.96
C GLU A 101 7.90 14.19 8.33
N GLY A 102 8.01 12.87 8.54
CA GLY A 102 6.90 12.01 8.94
C GLY A 102 7.08 10.57 8.47
N ASP A 103 6.11 9.70 8.78
CA ASP A 103 6.07 8.36 8.19
C ASP A 103 5.79 8.47 6.69
N ASN A 104 6.70 7.91 5.90
CA ASN A 104 6.68 7.96 4.45
C ASN A 104 5.38 7.39 3.86
N LEU A 105 4.74 6.40 4.48
CA LEU A 105 3.48 5.84 4.00
C LEU A 105 2.36 6.90 4.02
N GLU A 106 2.23 7.61 5.14
CA GLU A 106 1.23 8.66 5.32
C GLU A 106 1.56 9.89 4.47
N VAL A 107 2.84 10.27 4.38
CA VAL A 107 3.29 11.36 3.50
C VAL A 107 2.96 11.05 2.05
N LEU A 108 3.25 9.84 1.57
CA LEU A 108 2.95 9.43 0.20
C LEU A 108 1.44 9.48 -0.09
N LYS A 109 0.58 9.09 0.86
CA LYS A 109 -0.89 9.20 0.73
C LYS A 109 -1.33 10.65 0.55
N ILE A 110 -0.79 11.58 1.33
CA ILE A 110 -1.10 13.02 1.19
C ILE A 110 -0.65 13.54 -0.19
N LEU A 111 0.56 13.17 -0.62
CA LEU A 111 1.14 13.63 -1.88
C LEU A 111 0.34 13.16 -3.11
N GLN A 112 -0.41 12.06 -3.02
CA GLN A 112 -1.21 11.56 -4.15
C GLN A 112 -2.17 12.62 -4.71
N LYS A 113 -2.81 13.43 -3.85
CA LYS A 113 -3.77 14.45 -4.30
C LYS A 113 -3.16 15.45 -5.29
N ALA A 114 -1.90 15.84 -5.09
CA ALA A 114 -1.27 16.91 -5.85
C ALA A 114 -0.23 16.41 -6.88
N TYR A 115 0.35 15.23 -6.66
CA TYR A 115 1.52 14.75 -7.41
C TYR A 115 1.30 13.45 -8.19
N ASN A 116 0.06 12.99 -8.33
CA ASN A 116 -0.26 11.82 -9.16
C ASN A 116 0.21 12.01 -10.61
N ASP A 117 0.97 11.05 -11.15
CA ASP A 117 1.58 11.10 -12.49
C ASP A 117 2.48 12.33 -12.74
N ARG A 118 3.11 12.91 -11.70
CA ARG A 118 3.95 14.13 -11.82
C ARG A 118 5.45 13.87 -11.61
N VAL A 119 5.84 12.76 -10.99
CA VAL A 119 7.23 12.48 -10.62
C VAL A 119 7.95 11.78 -11.76
N LYS A 120 9.14 12.27 -12.14
CA LYS A 120 9.95 11.70 -13.22
C LYS A 120 10.89 10.60 -12.73
N LEU A 121 11.47 10.77 -11.55
CA LEU A 121 12.44 9.84 -10.98
C LEU A 121 12.15 9.71 -9.48
N ILE A 122 12.10 8.47 -9.00
CA ILE A 122 12.12 8.14 -7.57
C ILE A 122 13.39 7.32 -7.31
N TYR A 123 14.16 7.73 -6.32
CA TYR A 123 15.27 6.94 -5.79
C TYR A 123 14.98 6.65 -4.31
N ILE A 124 15.05 5.39 -3.93
CA ILE A 124 14.90 4.96 -2.53
C ILE A 124 15.99 3.97 -2.14
N ASP A 125 16.37 4.06 -0.88
CA ASP A 125 17.35 3.19 -0.22
C ASP A 125 16.71 2.60 1.05
N PRO A 126 15.79 1.62 0.91
CA PRO A 126 15.10 1.02 2.04
C PRO A 126 16.05 0.17 2.90
N PRO A 127 15.70 -0.14 4.17
CA PRO A 127 16.54 -0.99 5.01
C PRO A 127 16.70 -2.39 4.42
N TYR A 128 17.93 -2.90 4.32
CA TYR A 128 18.27 -4.16 3.63
C TYR A 128 17.94 -5.46 4.40
N ASN A 129 17.10 -5.41 5.44
CA ASN A 129 16.63 -6.62 6.15
C ASN A 129 17.75 -7.55 6.70
N THR A 130 18.94 -7.01 6.98
CA THR A 130 20.15 -7.76 7.42
C THR A 130 20.07 -8.34 8.84
N GLY A 131 18.95 -8.15 9.54
CA GLY A 131 18.67 -8.71 10.86
C GLY A 131 19.09 -7.86 12.06
N ASN A 132 19.88 -6.80 11.88
CA ASN A 132 20.33 -5.92 12.97
C ASN A 132 19.54 -4.61 13.12
N ASP A 133 18.87 -4.12 12.06
CA ASP A 133 18.27 -2.77 12.03
C ASP A 133 16.86 -2.75 11.42
N PHE A 134 15.92 -3.55 11.93
CA PHE A 134 14.52 -3.43 11.51
C PHE A 134 13.69 -2.65 12.55
N VAL A 135 13.86 -1.33 12.55
CA VAL A 135 13.02 -0.41 13.33
C VAL A 135 11.90 0.12 12.43
N TYR A 136 10.95 -0.75 12.11
CA TYR A 136 9.60 -0.34 11.71
C TYR A 136 8.63 -1.16 12.56
N GLU A 137 8.22 -0.55 13.67
CA GLU A 137 7.04 -0.94 14.44
C GLU A 137 5.81 -0.33 13.76
N ASP A 138 5.54 -0.76 12.53
CA ASP A 138 4.13 -0.77 12.14
C ASP A 138 3.46 -1.69 13.16
N ASP A 139 2.47 -1.18 13.90
CA ASP A 139 1.80 -1.84 15.03
C ASP A 139 0.99 -3.05 14.54
N PHE A 140 1.69 -4.06 14.04
CA PHE A 140 1.18 -5.32 13.53
C PHE A 140 1.17 -6.32 14.69
N ALA A 141 0.48 -5.98 15.80
CA ALA A 141 0.26 -6.90 16.91
C ALA A 141 -0.28 -8.28 16.42
N ASP A 142 -0.98 -8.29 15.27
CA ASP A 142 -1.49 -9.50 14.63
C ASP A 142 -0.50 -10.27 13.72
N GLY A 143 0.67 -9.69 13.40
CA GLY A 143 1.59 -10.26 12.41
C GLY A 143 2.20 -11.60 12.82
N LEU A 144 2.36 -11.86 14.12
CA LEU A 144 2.86 -13.16 14.60
C LEU A 144 1.82 -14.26 14.43
N ARG A 145 0.56 -13.98 14.76
CA ARG A 145 -0.53 -14.94 14.66
C ARG A 145 -0.84 -15.25 13.21
N ALA A 146 -0.99 -14.22 12.37
CA ALA A 146 -1.20 -14.37 10.93
C ALA A 146 -0.06 -15.14 10.25
N TYR A 147 1.20 -14.93 10.67
CA TYR A 147 2.33 -15.70 10.15
C TYR A 147 2.29 -17.17 10.56
N LEU A 148 1.98 -17.46 11.82
CA LEU A 148 1.89 -18.84 12.32
C LEU A 148 0.71 -19.59 11.67
N GLU A 149 -0.43 -18.93 11.48
CA GLU A 149 -1.60 -19.48 10.77
C GLU A 149 -1.24 -19.73 9.29
N PHE A 150 -0.62 -18.77 8.61
CA PHE A 150 -0.19 -18.91 7.21
C PHE A 150 0.86 -20.02 7.00
N THR A 151 1.75 -20.23 7.97
CA THR A 151 2.79 -21.29 7.89
C THR A 151 2.34 -22.64 8.47
N GLY A 152 1.08 -22.76 8.92
CA GLY A 152 0.54 -23.99 9.52
C GLY A 152 1.19 -24.40 10.84
N GLN A 153 1.80 -23.44 11.56
CA GLN A 153 2.50 -23.68 12.83
C GLN A 153 1.60 -23.56 14.08
N VAL A 154 0.33 -23.21 13.88
CA VAL A 154 -0.73 -23.21 14.90
C VAL A 154 -1.93 -24.01 14.40
N ASP A 155 -2.65 -24.66 15.32
CA ASP A 155 -3.94 -25.29 15.03
C ASP A 155 -5.10 -24.29 15.06
N GLU A 156 -6.32 -24.74 14.73
CA GLU A 156 -7.54 -23.92 14.74
C GLU A 156 -7.87 -23.32 16.12
N ASP A 157 -7.32 -23.88 17.20
CA ASP A 157 -7.46 -23.42 18.58
C ASP A 157 -6.31 -22.48 19.02
N GLY A 158 -5.38 -22.16 18.11
CA GLY A 158 -4.25 -21.25 18.35
C GLY A 158 -3.09 -21.86 19.14
N GLN A 159 -3.06 -23.17 19.33
CA GLN A 159 -1.98 -23.87 20.02
C GLN A 159 -0.82 -24.16 19.06
N ARG A 160 0.41 -23.98 19.54
CA ARG A 160 1.62 -24.08 18.73
C ARG A 160 2.00 -25.54 18.48
N LEU A 161 2.13 -25.92 17.21
CA LEU A 161 2.45 -27.29 16.79
C LEU A 161 3.96 -27.56 16.68
N ALA A 162 4.80 -26.52 16.63
CA ALA A 162 6.26 -26.66 16.45
C ALA A 162 7.09 -25.85 17.46
N ALA A 163 8.18 -26.45 17.93
CA ALA A 163 9.09 -25.87 18.94
C ALA A 163 10.16 -24.91 18.38
N ARG A 164 10.25 -24.73 17.06
CA ARG A 164 11.24 -23.84 16.42
C ARG A 164 10.56 -22.73 15.64
N THR A 165 10.72 -21.50 16.11
CA THR A 165 10.27 -20.29 15.43
C THR A 165 11.11 -20.08 14.18
N GLU A 166 10.55 -20.37 13.00
CA GLU A 166 11.14 -20.02 11.71
C GLU A 166 11.19 -18.49 11.64
N THR A 167 12.37 -17.92 11.91
CA THR A 167 12.53 -16.48 12.11
C THR A 167 12.84 -15.77 10.80
N ALA A 168 13.36 -16.49 9.79
CA ALA A 168 13.79 -15.93 8.52
C ALA A 168 12.60 -15.58 7.61
N GLY A 169 11.66 -16.52 7.40
CA GLY A 169 10.46 -16.27 6.61
C GLY A 169 9.59 -15.15 7.19
N ARG A 170 9.56 -15.02 8.52
CA ARG A 170 8.89 -13.91 9.21
C ARG A 170 9.52 -12.56 8.89
N ARG A 171 10.85 -12.47 8.80
CA ARG A 171 11.55 -11.22 8.45
C ARG A 171 11.19 -10.75 7.05
N HIS A 172 11.28 -11.63 6.05
CA HIS A 172 10.91 -11.26 4.67
C HIS A 172 9.43 -10.86 4.58
N SER A 173 8.54 -11.57 5.28
CA SER A 173 7.11 -11.23 5.30
C SER A 173 6.86 -9.83 5.90
N ARG A 174 7.56 -9.48 7.00
CA ARG A 174 7.48 -8.14 7.60
C ARG A 174 8.03 -7.05 6.68
N TRP A 175 9.19 -7.29 6.06
CA TRP A 175 9.80 -6.35 5.13
C TRP A 175 8.91 -6.11 3.91
N LEU A 176 8.35 -7.17 3.33
CA LEU A 176 7.42 -7.10 2.21
C LEU A 176 6.15 -6.32 2.58
N SER A 177 5.56 -6.60 3.74
CA SER A 177 4.37 -5.86 4.22
C SER A 177 4.64 -4.37 4.46
N MET A 178 5.86 -4.01 4.83
CA MET A 178 6.29 -2.62 5.01
C MET A 178 6.53 -1.93 3.66
N ILE A 179 7.29 -2.52 2.73
CA ILE A 179 7.69 -1.86 1.48
C ILE A 179 6.59 -1.87 0.42
N TYR A 180 5.75 -2.90 0.39
CA TYR A 180 4.72 -3.09 -0.64
C TYR A 180 3.79 -1.89 -0.78
N PRO A 181 3.12 -1.39 0.28
CA PRO A 181 2.22 -0.26 0.14
C PRO A 181 2.97 1.00 -0.31
N ARG A 182 4.19 1.22 0.19
CA ARG A 182 5.03 2.38 -0.17
C ARG A 182 5.39 2.39 -1.66
N LEU A 183 5.74 1.24 -2.23
CA LEU A 183 6.03 1.10 -3.66
C LEU A 183 4.78 1.31 -4.53
N VAL A 184 3.62 0.83 -4.09
CA VAL A 184 2.36 1.05 -4.82
C VAL A 184 2.02 2.55 -4.85
N LEU A 185 2.13 3.26 -3.73
CA LEU A 185 1.90 4.70 -3.71
C LEU A 185 2.95 5.45 -4.55
N ALA A 186 4.22 5.07 -4.46
CA ALA A 186 5.30 5.65 -5.28
C ALA A 186 5.02 5.48 -6.78
N ARG A 187 4.46 4.33 -7.18
CA ARG A 187 4.07 4.09 -8.57
C ARG A 187 2.98 5.06 -9.05
N ASN A 188 2.00 5.39 -8.21
CA ASN A 188 0.95 6.34 -8.58
C ASN A 188 1.51 7.76 -8.80
N LEU A 189 2.54 8.15 -8.04
CA LEU A 189 3.19 9.45 -8.21
C LEU A 189 4.02 9.54 -9.50
N LEU A 190 4.50 8.41 -10.04
CA LEU A 190 5.33 8.37 -11.23
C LEU A 190 4.55 8.66 -12.51
N LYS A 191 5.16 9.44 -13.40
CA LYS A 191 4.73 9.56 -14.80
C LYS A 191 4.76 8.21 -15.50
N HIS A 192 4.02 8.09 -16.61
CA HIS A 192 4.08 6.93 -17.50
C HIS A 192 5.48 6.60 -18.00
N ASP A 193 6.34 7.61 -18.20
CA ASP A 193 7.74 7.48 -18.60
C ASP A 193 8.72 7.65 -17.42
N GLY A 194 8.21 7.58 -16.20
CA GLY A 194 8.96 7.73 -14.96
C GLY A 194 9.76 6.48 -14.60
N ILE A 195 10.81 6.67 -13.83
CA ILE A 195 11.71 5.59 -13.38
C ILE A 195 11.72 5.56 -11.85
N ILE A 196 11.66 4.35 -11.29
CA ILE A 196 12.01 4.09 -9.89
C ILE A 196 13.31 3.29 -9.84
N ALA A 197 14.26 3.76 -9.04
CA ALA A 197 15.49 3.08 -8.70
C ALA A 197 15.46 2.74 -7.20
N VAL A 198 15.71 1.47 -6.88
CA VAL A 198 15.68 0.95 -5.52
C VAL A 198 17.03 0.29 -5.25
N SER A 199 17.73 0.76 -4.23
CA SER A 199 18.94 0.09 -3.74
C SER A 199 18.54 -1.10 -2.88
N ILE A 200 19.17 -2.25 -3.11
CA ILE A 200 18.96 -3.48 -2.34
C ILE A 200 20.24 -4.31 -2.38
N ASP A 201 20.48 -5.10 -1.34
CA ASP A 201 21.53 -6.11 -1.30
C ASP A 201 20.98 -7.52 -1.60
N ASP A 202 21.65 -8.57 -1.14
CA ASP A 202 21.32 -9.97 -1.37
C ASP A 202 20.25 -10.56 -0.42
N ASN A 203 19.75 -9.80 0.56
CA ASN A 203 18.84 -10.27 1.62
C ASN A 203 17.34 -10.13 1.33
#